data_AF-A0A0D7WSQ2-F1
#
_entry.id   AF-A0A0D7WSQ2-F1
#
_cell.length_a   1.000
_cell.length_b   1.000
_cell.length_c   1.000
_cell.angle_alpha   90.00
_cell.angle_beta   90.00
_cell.angle_gamma   90.00
#
_symmetry.space_group_name_H-M   'P 1'
#
loop_
_entity.id
_entity.type
_entity.pdbx_description
1 polymer ?
#
loop_
_entity_poly.entity_id
_entity_poly.type
_entity_poly.pdbx_seq_one_letter_code
_entity_poly.pdbx_strand_id
1 'polypeptide(L)'
;DLAAFAASLDLLVQRHSALRTNFRSDLQDEPLQVVYRNKRGELYVEDIRKKEKAAQEQYIEEFARRDQQRGFDLAKDALMRVSILRTSDDSYHFVWSFHHIIMDGWCLSLVTNEVFGGYTALAEGKPPQLPVVTPYSRYIEWLEGQNRQEA
;
A
#
# COMPACT_ATOMS: atom_id res chain seq x y z
N ASP A 1 3.61 12.97 12.91
CA ASP A 1 2.32 12.57 13.54
C ASP A 1 1.87 11.22 12.94
N LEU A 2 1.76 10.17 13.76
CA LEU A 2 1.36 8.85 13.28
C LEU A 2 -0.13 8.76 12.92
N ALA A 3 -1.00 9.53 13.58
CA ALA A 3 -2.43 9.54 13.29
C ALA A 3 -2.70 10.22 11.94
N ALA A 4 -2.03 11.34 11.67
CA ALA A 4 -2.11 12.00 10.37
C ALA A 4 -1.60 11.09 9.23
N PHE A 5 -0.52 10.34 9.46
CA PHE A 5 -0.01 9.39 8.46
C PHE A 5 -1.01 8.25 8.21
N ALA A 6 -1.56 7.65 9.27
CA ALA A 6 -2.55 6.58 9.16
C ALA A 6 -3.80 7.04 8.40
N ALA A 7 -4.27 8.26 8.65
CA ALA A 7 -5.40 8.86 7.93
C ALA A 7 -5.07 9.10 6.45
N SER A 8 -3.86 9.57 6.14
CA SER A 8 -3.41 9.74 4.75
C SER A 8 -3.31 8.41 4.00
N LEU A 9 -2.79 7.37 4.67
CA LEU A 9 -2.70 6.02 4.10
C LEU A 9 -4.09 5.44 3.81
N ASP A 10 -5.05 5.62 4.72
CA ASP A 10 -6.43 5.18 4.48
C ASP A 10 -7.05 5.94 3.31
N LEU A 11 -6.84 7.25 3.22
CA LEU A 11 -7.31 8.08 2.12
C LEU A 11 -6.77 7.60 0.76
N LEU A 12 -5.47 7.33 0.68
CA LEU A 12 -4.83 6.74 -0.49
C LEU A 12 -5.52 5.41 -0.88
N VAL A 13 -5.68 4.49 0.08
CA VAL A 13 -6.29 3.18 -0.18
C VAL A 13 -7.74 3.32 -0.65
N GLN A 14 -8.53 4.22 -0.07
CA GLN A 14 -9.92 4.41 -0.52
C GLN A 14 -9.99 4.96 -1.95
N ARG A 15 -9.07 5.86 -2.33
CA ARG A 15 -9.05 6.51 -3.64
C ARG A 15 -8.61 5.60 -4.78
N HIS A 16 -7.69 4.69 -4.51
CA HIS A 16 -7.12 3.81 -5.54
C HIS A 16 -7.73 2.42 -5.48
N SER A 17 -8.61 2.10 -6.45
CA SER A 17 -9.33 0.82 -6.48
C SER A 17 -8.39 -0.38 -6.45
N ALA A 18 -7.23 -0.29 -7.11
CA ALA A 18 -6.21 -1.35 -7.14
C ALA A 18 -5.71 -1.73 -5.73
N LEU A 19 -5.61 -0.78 -4.80
CA LEU A 19 -5.19 -1.04 -3.42
C LEU A 19 -6.26 -1.75 -2.59
N ARG A 20 -7.50 -1.83 -3.10
CA ARG A 20 -8.65 -2.54 -2.50
C ARG A 20 -9.05 -3.78 -3.30
N THR A 21 -8.21 -4.23 -4.22
CA THR A 21 -8.48 -5.40 -5.07
C THR A 21 -7.93 -6.68 -4.45
N ASN A 22 -8.70 -7.77 -4.56
CA ASN A 22 -8.22 -9.14 -4.38
C ASN A 22 -8.48 -9.97 -5.63
N PHE A 23 -7.77 -11.09 -5.74
CA PHE A 23 -7.87 -12.01 -6.86
C PHE A 23 -8.46 -13.32 -6.35
N ARG A 24 -9.62 -13.70 -6.87
CA ARG A 24 -10.39 -14.85 -6.39
C ARG A 24 -10.67 -15.82 -7.52
N SER A 25 -10.29 -17.07 -7.31
CA SER A 25 -10.50 -18.18 -8.24
C SER A 25 -11.60 -19.14 -7.75
N ASP A 26 -12.20 -18.86 -6.60
CA ASP A 26 -13.21 -19.70 -5.95
C ASP A 26 -14.66 -19.28 -6.27
N LEU A 27 -14.84 -18.22 -7.05
CA LEU A 27 -16.14 -17.66 -7.39
C LEU A 27 -16.65 -18.10 -8.76
N GLN A 28 -15.74 -18.35 -9.71
CA GLN A 28 -16.02 -18.78 -11.09
C GLN A 28 -14.83 -19.58 -11.62
N ASP A 29 -15.00 -20.19 -12.80
CA ASP A 29 -13.94 -20.98 -13.48
C ASP A 29 -12.73 -20.13 -13.88
N GLU A 30 -12.88 -18.81 -13.99
CA GLU A 30 -11.81 -17.86 -14.28
C GLU A 30 -11.45 -16.98 -13.06
N PRO A 31 -10.16 -16.61 -12.89
CA PRO A 31 -9.75 -15.69 -11.83
C PRO A 31 -10.41 -14.31 -11.97
N LEU A 32 -11.04 -13.83 -10.89
CA LEU A 32 -11.71 -12.53 -10.85
C LEU A 32 -10.94 -11.51 -10.01
N GLN A 33 -10.92 -10.26 -10.48
CA GLN A 33 -10.51 -9.11 -9.69
C GLN A 33 -11.72 -8.56 -8.93
N VAL A 34 -11.69 -8.65 -7.59
CA VAL A 34 -12.77 -8.18 -6.72
C VAL A 34 -12.33 -6.90 -6.03
N VAL A 35 -12.98 -5.78 -6.40
CA VAL A 35 -12.75 -4.47 -5.79
C VAL A 35 -13.70 -4.27 -4.60
N TYR A 36 -13.16 -4.20 -3.38
CA TYR A 36 -13.97 -3.98 -2.18
C TYR A 36 -14.33 -2.52 -2.01
N ARG A 37 -15.61 -2.19 -1.76
CA ARG A 37 -16.07 -0.80 -1.55
C ARG A 37 -15.29 -0.05 -0.48
N ASN A 38 -14.99 -0.74 0.62
CA ASN A 38 -14.15 -0.24 1.70
C ASN A 38 -13.24 -1.38 2.14
N LYS A 39 -11.93 -1.14 2.07
CA LYS A 39 -10.88 -2.02 2.58
C LYS A 39 -9.76 -1.13 3.07
N ARG A 40 -9.19 -1.45 4.23
CA ARG A 40 -8.04 -0.71 4.78
C ARG A 40 -6.74 -1.39 4.37
N GLY A 41 -5.69 -0.60 4.20
CA GLY A 41 -4.33 -1.12 4.17
C GLY A 41 -3.92 -1.68 5.53
N GLU A 42 -2.85 -2.47 5.57
CA GLU A 42 -2.26 -2.91 6.83
C GLU A 42 -1.22 -1.89 7.29
N LEU A 43 -1.40 -1.31 8.47
CA LEU A 43 -0.44 -0.41 9.10
C LEU A 43 0.00 -1.00 10.43
N TYR A 44 1.30 -1.26 10.56
CA TYR A 44 1.93 -1.67 11.81
C TYR A 44 2.84 -0.56 12.33
N VAL A 45 2.84 -0.34 13.64
CA VAL A 45 3.73 0.64 14.27
C VAL A 45 4.37 0.01 15.49
N GLU A 46 5.69 0.12 15.60
CA GLU A 46 6.46 -0.37 16.74
C GLU A 46 7.49 0.66 17.18
N ASP A 47 7.66 0.80 18.50
CA ASP A 47 8.71 1.63 19.08
C ASP A 47 9.90 0.77 19.48
N ILE A 48 11.00 0.91 18.73
CA ILE A 48 12.23 0.17 18.95
C ILE A 48 13.35 1.02 19.55
N ARG A 49 13.05 2.26 19.97
CA ARG A 49 14.03 3.21 20.55
C ARG A 49 14.78 2.66 21.75
N LYS A 50 14.14 1.74 22.50
CA LYS A 50 14.74 1.09 23.69
C LYS A 50 15.81 0.05 23.36
N LYS A 51 15.96 -0.32 22.08
CA LYS A 51 17.04 -1.22 21.63
C LYS A 51 18.30 -0.40 21.35
N GLU A 52 19.46 -0.98 21.62
CA GLU A 52 20.76 -0.45 21.18
C GLU A 52 20.81 -0.32 19.65
N LYS A 53 21.57 0.65 19.11
CA LYS A 53 21.59 0.94 17.66
C LYS A 53 21.87 -0.28 16.79
N ALA A 54 22.89 -1.07 17.11
CA ALA A 54 23.21 -2.29 16.37
C ALA A 54 22.08 -3.33 16.42
N ALA A 55 21.36 -3.41 17.55
CA ALA A 55 20.21 -4.29 17.70
C ALA A 55 18.97 -3.75 16.97
N GLN A 56 18.84 -2.43 16.80
CA GLN A 56 17.80 -1.83 15.94
C GLN A 56 18.01 -2.22 14.48
N GLU A 57 19.23 -2.07 13.95
CA GLU A 57 19.57 -2.40 12.56
C GLU A 57 19.27 -3.87 12.26
N GLN A 58 19.77 -4.80 13.09
CA GLN A 58 19.49 -6.23 12.96
C GLN A 58 17.99 -6.54 13.03
N TYR A 59 17.26 -5.88 13.94
CA TYR A 59 15.83 -6.07 14.07
C TYR A 59 15.06 -5.60 12.84
N ILE A 60 15.44 -4.47 12.26
CA ILE A 60 14.83 -3.93 11.03
C ILE A 60 15.05 -4.88 9.86
N GLU A 61 16.28 -5.38 9.68
CA GLU A 61 16.60 -6.36 8.63
C GLU A 61 15.79 -7.65 8.79
N GLU A 62 15.71 -8.19 10.01
CA GLU A 62 14.94 -9.39 10.28
C GLU A 62 13.43 -9.15 10.11
N PHE A 63 12.94 -7.98 10.49
CA PHE A 63 11.56 -7.57 10.27
C PHE A 63 11.24 -7.57 8.76
N ALA A 64 12.07 -6.90 7.95
CA ALA A 64 11.88 -6.83 6.50
C ALA A 64 11.93 -8.22 5.86
N ARG A 65 12.89 -9.08 6.28
CA ARG A 65 13.00 -10.47 5.82
C ARG A 65 11.74 -11.27 6.15
N ARG A 66 11.22 -11.16 7.38
CA ARG A 66 9.99 -11.86 7.79
C ARG A 66 8.77 -11.37 7.03
N ASP A 67 8.64 -10.06 6.80
CA ASP A 67 7.54 -9.51 6.02
C ASP A 67 7.59 -9.98 4.55
N GLN A 68 8.78 -10.01 3.95
CA GLN A 68 8.96 -10.58 2.62
C GLN A 68 8.57 -12.06 2.56
N GLN A 69 9.00 -12.86 3.54
CA GLN A 69 8.69 -14.29 3.61
C GLN A 69 7.22 -14.59 3.88
N ARG A 70 6.51 -13.71 4.60
CA ARG A 70 5.07 -13.83 4.82
C ARG A 70 4.30 -13.83 3.50
N GLY A 71 4.80 -13.14 2.47
CA GLY A 71 4.12 -13.04 1.18
C GLY A 71 2.75 -12.38 1.30
N PHE A 72 1.85 -12.68 0.36
CA PHE A 72 0.46 -12.22 0.36
C PHE A 72 -0.48 -13.34 -0.07
N ASP A 73 -1.58 -13.54 0.68
CA ASP A 73 -2.73 -14.29 0.19
C ASP A 73 -3.57 -13.36 -0.72
N LEU A 74 -3.47 -13.56 -2.04
CA LEU A 74 -4.14 -12.73 -3.04
C LEU A 74 -5.67 -12.68 -2.90
N ALA A 75 -6.28 -13.69 -2.29
CA ALA A 75 -7.72 -13.77 -2.13
C ALA A 75 -8.23 -12.96 -0.92
N LYS A 76 -7.38 -12.70 0.08
CA LYS A 76 -7.82 -12.18 1.38
C LYS A 76 -7.06 -10.93 1.84
N ASP A 77 -5.75 -10.91 1.69
CA ASP A 77 -4.90 -9.89 2.31
C ASP A 77 -5.10 -8.51 1.70
N ALA A 78 -4.80 -7.47 2.46
CA ALA A 78 -4.47 -6.18 1.88
C ALA A 78 -3.14 -6.34 1.13
N LEU A 79 -3.14 -6.07 -0.17
CA LEU A 79 -1.98 -6.30 -1.04
C LEU A 79 -0.92 -5.19 -0.93
N MET A 80 -1.05 -4.33 0.08
CA MET A 80 -0.10 -3.31 0.50
C MET A 80 -0.06 -3.27 2.03
N ARG A 81 1.14 -3.34 2.60
CA ARG A 81 1.43 -3.22 4.03
C ARG A 81 2.48 -2.15 4.25
N VAL A 82 2.29 -1.34 5.28
CA VAL A 82 3.27 -0.36 5.75
C VAL A 82 3.57 -0.63 7.21
N SER A 83 4.84 -0.79 7.54
CA SER A 83 5.31 -0.90 8.92
C SER A 83 6.21 0.26 9.27
N ILE A 84 5.96 0.90 10.40
CA ILE A 84 6.71 2.06 10.88
C ILE A 84 7.42 1.67 12.18
N LEU A 85 8.75 1.60 12.12
CA LEU A 85 9.60 1.30 13.27
C LEU A 85 10.22 2.61 13.77
N ARG A 86 9.80 3.10 14.93
CA ARG A 86 10.37 4.32 15.52
C ARG A 86 11.75 4.02 16.11
N THR A 87 12.78 4.64 15.56
CA THR A 87 14.20 4.39 15.90
C THR A 87 14.80 5.46 16.83
N SER A 88 14.26 6.68 16.82
CA SER A 88 14.53 7.75 17.80
C SER A 88 13.32 8.67 17.96
N ASP A 89 13.46 9.77 18.70
CA ASP A 89 12.37 10.73 18.90
C ASP A 89 11.84 11.28 17.57
N ASP A 90 12.74 11.51 16.61
CA ASP A 90 12.45 12.13 15.32
C ASP A 90 12.84 11.25 14.11
N SER A 91 13.25 10.00 14.33
CA SER A 91 13.61 9.07 13.26
C SER A 91 12.73 7.82 13.24
N TYR A 92 12.35 7.42 12.03
CA TYR A 92 11.49 6.29 11.74
C TYR A 92 12.06 5.51 10.56
N HIS A 93 11.90 4.19 10.60
CA HIS A 93 12.19 3.32 9.48
C HIS A 93 10.87 2.77 8.94
N PHE A 94 10.69 2.89 7.62
CA PHE A 94 9.49 2.41 6.93
C PHE A 94 9.82 1.13 6.18
N VAL A 95 9.08 0.06 6.46
CA VAL A 95 9.05 -1.15 5.63
C VAL A 95 7.75 -1.12 4.84
N TRP A 96 7.87 -0.90 3.53
CA TRP A 96 6.74 -0.81 2.62
C TRP A 96 6.73 -2.02 1.69
N SER A 97 5.70 -2.85 1.81
CA SER A 97 5.56 -4.07 1.03
C SER A 97 4.27 -4.04 0.24
N PHE A 98 4.31 -4.49 -1.00
CA PHE A 98 3.14 -4.61 -1.84
C PHE A 98 3.28 -5.77 -2.83
N HIS A 99 2.16 -6.29 -3.31
CA HIS A 99 2.17 -7.30 -4.36
C HIS A 99 2.20 -6.63 -5.74
N HIS A 100 3.13 -7.02 -6.61
CA HIS A 100 3.29 -6.39 -7.93
C HIS A 100 2.06 -6.49 -8.85
N ILE A 101 1.16 -7.42 -8.59
CA ILE A 101 -0.10 -7.57 -9.33
C ILE A 101 -1.02 -6.33 -9.26
N ILE A 102 -0.88 -5.49 -8.23
CA ILE A 102 -1.68 -4.27 -8.06
C ILE A 102 -0.90 -2.98 -8.38
N MET A 103 0.42 -3.06 -8.51
CA MET A 103 1.28 -1.89 -8.62
C MET A 103 2.67 -2.23 -9.18
N ASP A 104 3.21 -1.35 -10.03
CA ASP A 104 4.59 -1.43 -10.52
C ASP A 104 5.52 -0.39 -9.87
N GLY A 105 6.80 -0.40 -10.26
CA GLY A 105 7.80 0.52 -9.73
C GLY A 105 7.56 1.99 -10.09
N TRP A 106 6.84 2.29 -11.18
CA TRP A 106 6.50 3.66 -11.56
C TRP A 106 5.44 4.23 -10.61
N CYS A 107 4.39 3.44 -10.35
CA CYS A 107 3.33 3.79 -9.42
C CYS A 107 3.83 4.06 -7.99
N LEU A 108 4.91 3.41 -7.56
CA LEU A 108 5.47 3.59 -6.21
C LEU A 108 5.76 5.07 -5.91
N SER A 109 6.38 5.79 -6.85
CA SER A 109 6.69 7.22 -6.68
C SER A 109 5.44 8.11 -6.56
N LEU A 110 4.38 7.78 -7.30
CA LEU A 110 3.10 8.49 -7.25
C LEU A 110 2.39 8.24 -5.92
N VAL A 111 2.38 6.98 -5.49
CA VAL A 111 1.78 6.55 -4.23
C VAL A 111 2.50 7.17 -3.03
N THR A 112 3.83 7.18 -3.01
CA THR A 112 4.58 7.82 -1.93
C THR A 112 4.39 9.33 -1.91
N ASN A 113 4.40 10.00 -3.06
CA ASN A 113 4.10 11.43 -3.14
C ASN A 113 2.69 11.77 -2.64
N GLU A 114 1.69 10.98 -3.01
CA GLU A 114 0.30 11.19 -2.59
C GLU A 114 0.12 10.97 -1.08
N VAL A 115 0.67 9.87 -0.52
CA VAL A 115 0.53 9.61 0.93
C VAL A 115 1.25 10.66 1.77
N PHE A 116 2.43 11.12 1.36
CA PHE A 116 3.19 12.11 2.12
C PHE A 116 2.65 13.53 1.92
N GLY A 117 2.10 13.84 0.75
CA GLY A 117 1.35 15.07 0.50
C GLY A 117 0.10 15.16 1.37
N GLY A 118 -0.70 14.08 1.41
CA GLY A 118 -1.86 13.99 2.28
C GLY A 118 -1.50 14.04 3.77
N TYR A 119 -0.41 13.38 4.16
CA TYR A 119 0.11 13.41 5.53
C TYR A 119 0.46 14.84 5.94
N THR A 120 1.23 15.55 5.11
CA THR A 120 1.66 16.93 5.39
C THR A 120 0.45 17.84 5.58
N ALA A 121 -0.53 17.77 4.66
CA ALA A 121 -1.74 18.56 4.77
C ALA A 121 -2.52 18.26 6.06
N LEU A 122 -2.75 16.98 6.37
CA LEU A 122 -3.49 16.56 7.56
C LEU A 122 -2.76 16.93 8.86
N ALA A 123 -1.43 16.79 8.91
CA ALA A 123 -0.62 17.18 10.05
C ALA A 123 -0.67 18.70 10.32
N GLU A 124 -0.89 19.50 9.27
CA GLU A 124 -1.12 20.95 9.37
C GLU A 124 -2.60 21.33 9.62
N GLY A 125 -3.50 20.34 9.76
CA GLY A 125 -4.94 20.58 9.91
C GLY A 125 -5.63 21.10 8.64
N LYS A 126 -5.02 20.88 7.47
CA LYS A 126 -5.54 21.30 6.17
C LYS A 126 -6.11 20.10 5.39
N PRO A 127 -7.12 20.31 4.53
CA PRO A 127 -7.59 19.26 3.64
C PRO A 127 -6.51 18.92 2.58
N PRO A 128 -6.22 17.64 2.32
CA PRO A 128 -5.34 17.23 1.22
C PRO A 128 -5.86 17.70 -0.14
N GLN A 129 -4.98 18.29 -0.95
CA GLN A 129 -5.26 18.56 -2.36
C GLN A 129 -4.90 17.33 -3.17
N LEU A 130 -5.90 16.63 -3.68
CA LEU A 130 -5.72 15.34 -4.32
C LEU A 130 -6.18 15.40 -5.78
N PRO A 131 -5.37 14.96 -6.74
CA PRO A 131 -5.76 14.94 -8.14
C PRO A 131 -6.88 13.93 -8.39
N VAL A 132 -7.52 14.03 -9.57
CA VAL A 132 -8.48 13.01 -10.00
C VAL A 132 -7.74 11.71 -10.29
N VAL A 133 -8.26 10.60 -9.78
CA VAL A 133 -7.72 9.25 -10.04
C VAL A 133 -8.51 8.62 -11.18
N THR A 134 -7.81 8.13 -12.20
CA THR A 134 -8.40 7.27 -13.22
C THR A 134 -8.45 5.84 -12.68
N PRO A 135 -9.63 5.23 -12.54
CA PRO A 135 -9.73 3.85 -12.04
C PRO A 135 -9.04 2.86 -12.97
N TYR A 136 -8.39 1.84 -12.39
CA TYR A 136 -7.73 0.80 -13.17
C TYR A 136 -8.70 0.01 -14.07
N SER A 137 -10.00 -0.04 -13.74
CA SER A 137 -11.02 -0.65 -14.58
C SER A 137 -11.10 -0.01 -15.98
N ARG A 138 -10.75 1.27 -16.14
CA ARG A 138 -10.69 1.93 -17.46
C ARG A 138 -9.61 1.31 -18.35
N TYR A 139 -8.48 0.92 -17.76
CA TYR A 139 -7.44 0.21 -18.48
C TYR A 139 -7.90 -1.19 -18.88
N ILE A 140 -8.62 -1.90 -17.99
CA ILE A 140 -9.19 -3.22 -18.29
C ILE A 140 -10.23 -3.14 -19.43
N GLU A 141 -11.16 -2.18 -19.37
CA GLU A 141 -12.13 -1.91 -20.44
C GLU A 141 -11.43 -1.66 -21.79
N TRP A 142 -10.37 -0.85 -21.78
CA TRP A 142 -9.56 -0.60 -22.97
C TRP A 142 -8.87 -1.87 -23.48
N LEU A 143 -8.31 -2.69 -22.57
CA LEU A 143 -7.59 -3.92 -22.90
C LEU A 143 -8.54 -4.98 -23.51
N GLU A 144 -9.75 -5.13 -22.99
CA GLU A 144 -10.78 -6.02 -23.53
C GLU A 144 -11.23 -5.61 -24.93
N GLY A 145 -11.19 -4.32 -25.23
CA GLY A 145 -11.46 -3.79 -26.57
C GLY A 145 -10.33 -4.01 -27.57
N GLN A 146 -9.15 -4.49 -27.16
CA GLN A 146 -8.06 -4.81 -28.07
C GLN A 146 -8.30 -6.15 -28.74
N ASN A 147 -8.27 -6.19 -30.07
CA ASN A 147 -8.51 -7.40 -30.84
C ASN A 147 -7.35 -8.40 -30.62
N ARG A 148 -7.63 -9.57 -30.04
CA ARG A 148 -6.60 -10.60 -29.72
C ARG A 148 -5.99 -11.30 -30.96
N GLN A 149 -6.37 -10.91 -32.18
CA GLN A 149 -5.95 -11.56 -33.43
C GLN A 149 -4.67 -10.98 -34.06
N GLU A 150 -4.03 -9.98 -33.47
CA GLU A 150 -2.79 -9.37 -34.02
C GLU A 150 -1.52 -9.61 -33.16
N ALA A 151 -1.51 -10.65 -32.32
CA ALA A 151 -0.32 -11.05 -31.55
C ALA A 151 0.37 -12.29 -32.13
#